data_AF-A0A2D0RIF2-F1
#
_entry.id   AF-A0A2D0RIF2-F1
#
_cell.length_a   1.000
_cell.length_b   1.000
_cell.length_c   1.000
_cell.angle_alpha   90.00
_cell.angle_beta   90.00
_cell.angle_gamma   90.00
#
_symmetry.space_group_name_H-M   'P 1'
#
loop_
_entity.id
_entity.type
_entity.pdbx_description
1 polymer ?
#
loop_
_entity_poly.entity_id
_entity_poly.type
_entity_poly.pdbx_seq_one_letter_code
_entity_poly.pdbx_strand_id
1 'polypeptide(L)'
;MVIKVYIASSSGSTSIKKQQQDVMGFLAANKIDFEECDIAANEDNRKWMRENVPVDSRPATGNPLPPQIFNEERYCGNYEAFFDAREENAVYAFLGLTAPPGSKEAEALAKKEQQ
;
A
#
# COMPACT_ATOMS: atom_id res chain seq x y z
N MET A 1 -6.67 -11.25 -7.01
CA MET A 1 -6.15 -10.26 -6.04
C MET A 1 -4.66 -10.19 -6.19
N VAL A 2 -4.15 -9.09 -6.72
CA VAL A 2 -2.72 -8.80 -6.85
C VAL A 2 -2.48 -7.43 -6.26
N ILE A 3 -1.63 -7.34 -5.24
CA ILE A 3 -1.25 -6.05 -4.65
C ILE A 3 -0.25 -5.39 -5.60
N LYS A 4 -0.53 -4.15 -6.01
CA LYS A 4 0.38 -3.33 -6.81
C LYS A 4 0.94 -2.22 -5.94
N VAL A 5 2.26 -2.13 -5.87
CA VAL A 5 2.96 -1.06 -5.16
C VAL A 5 3.64 -0.18 -6.18
N TYR A 6 3.11 1.01 -6.39
CA TYR A 6 3.74 2.01 -7.25
C TYR A 6 4.89 2.66 -6.51
N ILE A 7 6.09 2.52 -7.06
CA ILE A 7 7.34 3.00 -6.48
C ILE A 7 8.08 3.91 -7.46
N ALA A 8 9.03 4.69 -6.98
CA ALA A 8 10.06 5.32 -7.81
C ALA A 8 11.43 4.76 -7.45
N SER A 9 11.98 3.88 -8.27
CA SER A 9 13.27 3.22 -8.01
C SER A 9 14.44 4.22 -7.95
N SER A 10 14.41 5.25 -8.80
CA SER A 10 15.42 6.30 -8.89
C SER A 10 15.04 7.59 -8.15
N SER A 11 14.19 7.51 -7.13
CA SER A 11 13.82 8.67 -6.31
C SER A 11 15.06 9.40 -5.75
N GLY A 12 15.03 10.74 -5.76
CA GLY A 12 16.06 11.56 -5.09
C GLY A 12 15.87 11.68 -3.57
N SER A 13 14.68 11.31 -3.06
CA SER A 13 14.34 11.45 -1.64
C SER A 13 14.63 10.16 -0.87
N THR A 14 15.52 10.25 0.11
CA THR A 14 15.82 9.14 1.04
C THR A 14 14.58 8.70 1.82
N SER A 15 13.69 9.65 2.17
CA SER A 15 12.44 9.32 2.88
C SER A 15 11.56 8.41 2.04
N ILE A 16 11.32 8.78 0.78
CA ILE A 16 10.52 7.99 -0.17
C ILE A 16 11.11 6.59 -0.35
N LYS A 17 12.44 6.47 -0.51
CA LYS A 17 13.08 5.16 -0.63
C LYS A 17 12.81 4.26 0.58
N LYS A 18 12.95 4.80 1.80
CA LYS A 18 12.69 4.05 3.03
C LYS A 18 11.23 3.64 3.16
N GLN A 19 10.30 4.54 2.84
CA GLN A 19 8.86 4.26 2.87
C GLN A 19 8.48 3.13 1.89
N GLN A 20 8.98 3.19 0.65
CA GLN A 20 8.80 2.13 -0.34
C GLN A 20 9.36 0.79 0.16
N GLN A 21 10.58 0.80 0.69
CA GLN A 21 11.22 -0.41 1.23
C GLN A 21 10.47 -0.99 2.42
N ASP A 22 9.90 -0.16 3.30
CA ASP A 22 9.11 -0.64 4.44
C ASP A 22 7.81 -1.31 3.98
N VAL A 23 7.08 -0.70 3.03
CA VAL A 23 5.87 -1.32 2.44
C VAL A 23 6.21 -2.65 1.78
N MET A 24 7.17 -2.68 0.85
CA MET A 24 7.55 -3.90 0.12
C MET A 24 8.13 -4.96 1.07
N GLY A 25 8.94 -4.53 2.04
CA GLY A 25 9.51 -5.40 3.06
C GLY A 25 8.45 -6.05 3.95
N PHE A 26 7.42 -5.30 4.33
CA PHE A 26 6.28 -5.84 5.07
C PHE A 26 5.52 -6.88 4.25
N LEU A 27 5.19 -6.58 2.99
CA LEU A 27 4.46 -7.50 2.12
C LEU A 27 5.25 -8.81 1.93
N ALA A 28 6.55 -8.70 1.64
CA ALA A 28 7.44 -9.86 1.50
C ALA A 28 7.54 -10.68 2.80
N ALA A 29 7.72 -10.02 3.96
CA ALA A 29 7.82 -10.70 5.26
C ALA A 29 6.53 -11.46 5.63
N ASN A 30 5.37 -10.95 5.21
CA ASN A 30 4.07 -11.58 5.42
C ASN A 30 3.66 -12.53 4.29
N LYS A 31 4.53 -12.77 3.29
CA LYS A 31 4.26 -13.62 2.13
C LYS A 31 3.02 -13.19 1.34
N ILE A 32 2.81 -11.89 1.25
CA ILE A 32 1.78 -11.30 0.40
C ILE A 32 2.42 -11.06 -0.96
N ASP A 33 1.89 -11.68 -2.00
CA ASP A 33 2.37 -11.47 -3.37
C ASP A 33 2.02 -10.06 -3.84
N PHE A 34 3.00 -9.37 -4.41
CA PHE A 34 2.83 -8.02 -4.95
C PHE A 34 3.67 -7.77 -6.20
N GLU A 35 3.24 -6.78 -6.98
CA GLU A 35 3.95 -6.26 -8.15
C GLU A 35 4.55 -4.88 -7.84
N GLU A 36 5.81 -4.68 -8.21
CA GLU A 36 6.48 -3.39 -8.15
C GLU A 36 6.25 -2.61 -9.45
N CYS A 37 5.40 -1.57 -9.39
CA CYS A 37 5.10 -0.75 -10.54
C CYS A 37 5.98 0.52 -10.53
N ASP A 38 7.17 0.45 -11.13
CA ASP A 38 8.12 1.58 -11.11
C ASP A 38 7.69 2.74 -12.01
N ILE A 39 7.36 3.89 -11.40
CA ILE A 39 6.95 5.12 -12.09
C ILE A 39 8.14 5.96 -12.58
N ALA A 40 9.35 5.65 -12.13
CA ALA A 40 10.54 6.37 -12.51
C ALA A 40 11.08 5.88 -13.86
N ALA A 41 10.99 4.58 -14.12
CA ALA A 41 11.41 3.95 -15.36
C ALA A 41 10.26 3.72 -16.37
N ASN A 42 9.00 3.71 -15.93
CA ASN A 42 7.84 3.46 -16.78
C ASN A 42 6.81 4.61 -16.71
N GLU A 43 6.57 5.24 -17.85
CA GLU A 43 5.65 6.37 -17.97
C GLU A 43 4.18 5.96 -17.85
N ASP A 44 3.79 4.78 -18.34
CA ASP A 44 2.42 4.29 -18.22
C ASP A 44 2.08 4.05 -16.74
N ASN A 45 3.00 3.46 -15.97
CA ASN A 45 2.83 3.31 -14.52
C ASN A 45 2.69 4.67 -13.82
N ARG A 46 3.50 5.65 -14.22
CA ARG A 46 3.46 7.01 -13.67
C ARG A 46 2.14 7.70 -13.95
N LYS A 47 1.65 7.62 -15.18
CA LYS A 47 0.38 8.21 -15.59
C LYS A 47 -0.78 7.52 -14.88
N TRP A 48 -0.81 6.19 -14.94
CA TRP A 48 -1.86 5.38 -14.34
C TRP A 48 -1.98 5.65 -12.83
N MET A 49 -0.87 5.65 -12.09
CA MET A 49 -0.88 5.95 -10.65
C MET A 49 -1.51 7.33 -10.37
N ARG A 50 -1.08 8.37 -11.08
CA ARG A 50 -1.57 9.74 -10.84
C ARG A 50 -3.05 9.91 -11.17
N GLU A 51 -3.53 9.22 -12.20
CA GLU A 51 -4.94 9.27 -12.62
C GLU A 51 -5.84 8.51 -11.64
N ASN A 52 -5.39 7.37 -11.12
CA ASN A 52 -6.19 6.46 -10.30
C ASN A 52 -6.07 6.71 -8.78
N VAL A 53 -5.16 7.56 -8.32
CA VAL A 53 -5.21 8.07 -6.93
C VAL A 53 -6.45 8.97 -6.77
N PRO A 54 -7.36 8.66 -5.83
CA PRO A 54 -8.56 9.46 -5.54
C PRO A 54 -8.23 10.90 -5.20
N VAL A 55 -9.07 11.84 -5.64
CA VAL A 55 -8.82 13.29 -5.53
C VAL A 55 -8.65 13.74 -4.07
N ASP A 56 -9.42 13.17 -3.17
CA ASP A 56 -9.37 13.37 -1.71
C ASP A 56 -8.09 12.84 -1.07
N SER A 57 -7.41 11.89 -1.73
CA SER A 57 -6.11 11.34 -1.31
C SER A 57 -4.92 12.03 -1.98
N ARG A 58 -5.15 13.03 -2.84
CA ARG A 58 -4.06 13.78 -3.50
C ARG A 58 -3.50 14.85 -2.58
N PRO A 59 -2.20 15.16 -2.67
CA PRO A 59 -1.63 16.28 -1.92
C PRO A 59 -2.25 17.62 -2.37
N ALA A 60 -2.30 18.60 -1.47
CA ALA A 60 -2.82 19.94 -1.77
C ALA A 60 -2.06 20.63 -2.92
N THR A 61 -0.78 20.30 -3.09
CA THR A 61 0.07 20.80 -4.17
C THR A 61 0.88 19.66 -4.77
N GLY A 62 0.92 19.59 -6.11
CA GLY A 62 1.75 18.63 -6.84
C GLY A 62 1.07 17.29 -7.13
N ASN A 63 1.88 16.30 -7.48
CA ASN A 63 1.40 14.95 -7.81
C ASN A 63 1.50 14.03 -6.58
N PRO A 64 0.63 13.00 -6.48
CA PRO A 64 0.82 11.91 -5.52
C PRO A 64 2.25 11.33 -5.61
N LEU A 65 2.87 11.13 -4.44
CA LEU A 65 4.22 10.61 -4.32
C LEU A 65 4.18 9.12 -3.92
N PRO A 66 5.11 8.29 -4.41
CA PRO A 66 5.19 6.89 -3.99
C PRO A 66 5.68 6.74 -2.53
N PRO A 67 5.38 5.62 -1.86
CA PRO A 67 4.62 4.48 -2.38
C PRO A 67 3.11 4.75 -2.45
N GLN A 68 2.45 4.21 -3.49
CA GLN A 68 0.99 4.18 -3.63
C GLN A 68 0.54 2.73 -3.83
N ILE A 69 -0.41 2.28 -3.00
CA ILE A 69 -0.77 0.87 -2.89
C ILE A 69 -2.18 0.67 -3.47
N PHE A 70 -2.29 -0.30 -4.35
CA PHE A 70 -3.54 -0.73 -4.97
C PHE A 70 -3.72 -2.23 -4.80
N ASN A 71 -4.97 -2.68 -4.74
CA ASN A 71 -5.33 -4.07 -4.97
C ASN A 71 -6.02 -4.13 -6.32
N GLU A 72 -5.31 -4.65 -7.33
CA GLU A 72 -5.68 -4.54 -8.74
C GLU A 72 -5.89 -3.08 -9.17
N GLU A 73 -7.14 -2.63 -9.33
CA GLU A 73 -7.49 -1.24 -9.68
C GLU A 73 -8.01 -0.45 -8.47
N ARG A 74 -8.31 -1.13 -7.34
CA ARG A 74 -8.82 -0.48 -6.13
C ARG A 74 -7.68 0.22 -5.41
N TYR A 75 -7.81 1.53 -5.19
CA TYR A 75 -6.91 2.26 -4.32
C TYR A 75 -7.02 1.76 -2.88
N CYS A 76 -5.89 1.40 -2.27
CA CYS A 76 -5.81 1.04 -0.86
C CYS A 76 -5.35 2.25 -0.04
N GLY A 77 -4.25 2.90 -0.45
CA GLY A 77 -3.74 4.08 0.24
C GLY A 77 -2.30 4.44 -0.10
N ASN A 78 -1.84 5.53 0.50
CA ASN A 78 -0.46 5.97 0.50
C ASN A 78 0.32 5.32 1.66
N TYR A 79 1.58 5.74 1.88
CA TYR A 79 2.38 5.25 3.01
C TYR A 79 1.75 5.53 4.39
N GLU A 80 1.18 6.72 4.60
CA GLU A 80 0.60 7.08 5.90
C GLU A 80 -0.59 6.19 6.24
N ALA A 81 -1.50 5.97 5.29
CA ALA A 81 -2.63 5.06 5.48
C ALA A 81 -2.18 3.61 5.74
N PHE A 82 -1.12 3.16 5.07
CA PHE A 82 -0.52 1.84 5.34
C PHE A 82 0.08 1.77 6.76
N PHE A 83 0.77 2.83 7.18
CA PHE A 83 1.37 2.92 8.52
C PHE A 83 0.29 2.90 9.61
N ASP A 84 -0.78 3.69 9.45
CA ASP A 84 -1.91 3.72 10.37
C ASP A 84 -2.58 2.33 10.47
N ALA A 85 -2.83 1.69 9.32
CA ALA A 85 -3.37 0.32 9.29
C ALA A 85 -2.44 -0.69 9.97
N ARG A 86 -1.13 -0.50 9.90
CA ARG A 86 -0.14 -1.35 10.57
C ARG A 86 -0.17 -1.18 12.08
N GLU A 87 -0.25 0.04 12.58
CA GLU A 87 -0.39 0.32 14.01
C GLU A 87 -1.69 -0.26 14.58
N GLU A 88 -2.76 -0.25 13.79
CA GLU A 88 -4.07 -0.83 14.15
C GLU A 88 -4.16 -2.35 13.98
N ASN A 89 -3.11 -3.02 13.47
CA ASN A 89 -3.13 -4.44 13.07
C ASN A 89 -4.29 -4.75 12.10
N ALA A 90 -4.50 -3.88 11.12
CA ALA A 90 -5.57 -3.93 10.13
C ALA A 90 -5.04 -3.89 8.67
N VAL A 91 -3.80 -4.34 8.45
CA VAL A 91 -3.13 -4.24 7.14
C VAL A 91 -3.81 -5.13 6.10
N TYR A 92 -4.28 -6.32 6.46
CA TYR A 92 -4.95 -7.20 5.50
C TYR A 92 -6.26 -6.56 5.04
N ALA A 93 -7.07 -6.02 5.95
CA ALA A 93 -8.27 -5.25 5.62
C ALA A 93 -7.95 -4.02 4.76
N PHE A 94 -6.90 -3.25 5.10
CA PHE A 94 -6.42 -2.12 4.29
C PHE A 94 -6.10 -2.54 2.85
N LEU A 95 -5.41 -3.66 2.68
CA LEU A 95 -5.10 -4.24 1.37
C LEU A 95 -6.33 -4.88 0.69
N GLY A 96 -7.46 -5.00 1.38
CA GLY A 96 -8.64 -5.71 0.89
C GLY A 96 -8.45 -7.22 0.81
N LEU A 97 -7.60 -7.78 1.67
CA LEU A 97 -7.30 -9.20 1.78
C LEU A 97 -7.93 -9.77 3.06
N THR A 98 -8.16 -11.08 3.06
CA THR A 98 -8.55 -11.80 4.28
C THR A 98 -7.32 -12.02 5.14
N ALA A 99 -7.37 -11.60 6.40
CA ALA A 99 -6.31 -11.85 7.36
C ALA A 99 -6.10 -13.38 7.55
N PRO A 100 -4.86 -13.88 7.52
CA PRO A 100 -4.60 -15.31 7.64
C PRO A 100 -4.96 -15.80 9.06
N PRO A 101 -5.45 -17.05 9.20
CA PRO A 101 -5.77 -17.62 10.51
C PRO A 101 -4.56 -17.58 11.46
N GLY A 102 -4.79 -17.18 12.71
CA GLY A 102 -3.74 -17.04 13.73
C GLY A 102 -2.92 -15.74 13.63
N SER A 103 -3.23 -14.85 12.68
CA SER A 103 -2.73 -13.47 12.73
C SER A 103 -3.46 -12.66 13.81
N LYS A 104 -2.79 -11.65 14.36
CA LYS A 104 -3.38 -10.72 15.33
C LYS A 104 -4.67 -10.07 14.81
N GLU A 105 -4.70 -9.75 13.51
CA GLU A 105 -5.87 -9.16 12.85
C GLU A 105 -7.05 -10.14 12.81
N ALA A 106 -6.82 -11.38 12.40
CA ALA A 106 -7.85 -12.42 12.39
C ALA A 106 -8.41 -12.71 13.80
N GLU A 107 -7.55 -12.74 14.82
CA GLU A 107 -7.97 -12.89 16.21
C GLU A 107 -8.81 -11.71 16.71
N ALA A 108 -8.46 -10.48 16.32
CA ALA A 108 -9.21 -9.29 16.71
C ALA A 108 -10.60 -9.24 16.05
N LEU A 109 -10.71 -9.66 14.79
CA LEU A 109 -11.98 -9.79 14.07
C LEU A 109 -12.89 -10.83 14.73
N ALA A 110 -12.36 -12.03 15.00
CA ALA A 110 -13.12 -13.11 15.64
C ALA A 110 -13.65 -12.73 17.04
N LYS A 111 -12.90 -11.92 17.80
CA LYS A 111 -13.35 -11.41 19.11
C LYS A 111 -14.49 -10.39 19.00
N LYS A 112 -14.53 -9.58 17.94
CA LYS A 112 -15.59 -8.58 17.72
C LYS A 112 -16.91 -9.23 17.29
N GLU A 113 -16.87 -10.31 16.52
CA GLU A 113 -18.08 -11.03 16.08
C GLU A 113 -18.78 -11.82 17.20
N GLN A 114 -18.09 -12.04 18.32
CA GLN A 114 -18.60 -12.75 19.49
C GLN A 114 -19.19 -11.83 20.57
N GLN A 115 -19.17 -10.51 20.37
CA GLN A 115 -19.75 -9.49 21.25
C GLN A 115 -21.07 -8.97 20.68
#